data_AF-A0A3B5M4W7-F1
#
_entry.id   AF-A0A3B5M4W7-F1
#
_cell.length_a   1.000
_cell.length_b   1.000
_cell.length_c   1.000
_cell.angle_alpha   90.00
_cell.angle_beta   90.00
_cell.angle_gamma   90.00
#
_symmetry.space_group_name_H-M   'P 1'
#
loop_
_entity.id
_entity.type
_entity.pdbx_description
1 polymer ?
#
loop_
_entity_poly.entity_id
_entity_poly.type
_entity_poly.pdbx_seq_one_letter_code
_entity_poly.pdbx_strand_id
1 'polypeptide(L)'
;MSFFGYRRELSKYEDVDEDELLASLSPEELAELEKELVDIDPDANVPIGLRQRDQTDKTPTGTFSREALMKYWENETRKLLENEIAGGSPKLTKGETGCILKELKNALRPMSAERRAEEGGSRPSTPMRSAHDQLMESIRSSSLRTLRRVRESRGIMRKTQLPHLGGIRL
;
A
#
# COMPACT_ATOMS: atom_id res chain seq x y z
N MET A 1 -12.39 -23.20 -28.18
CA MET A 1 -12.62 -21.74 -28.28
C MET A 1 -13.27 -21.49 -29.64
N SER A 2 -14.44 -20.89 -29.67
CA SER A 2 -15.13 -20.58 -30.92
C SER A 2 -14.30 -19.56 -31.71
N PHE A 3 -13.70 -19.97 -32.84
CA PHE A 3 -13.07 -19.09 -33.83
C PHE A 3 -14.17 -18.39 -34.67
N PHE A 4 -15.17 -17.83 -33.99
CA PHE A 4 -16.40 -17.32 -34.60
C PHE A 4 -16.30 -15.80 -34.73
N GLY A 5 -16.32 -15.31 -35.97
CA GLY A 5 -16.42 -13.89 -36.31
C GLY A 5 -15.15 -13.33 -36.95
N TYR A 6 -14.04 -13.31 -36.21
CA TYR A 6 -12.83 -12.57 -36.59
C TYR A 6 -12.27 -12.93 -37.98
N ARG A 7 -12.25 -14.23 -38.35
CA ARG A 7 -11.73 -14.67 -39.66
C ARG A 7 -12.44 -14.03 -40.86
N ARG A 8 -13.74 -13.73 -40.72
CA ARG A 8 -14.58 -13.29 -41.84
C ARG A 8 -14.51 -11.78 -42.06
N GLU A 9 -14.10 -11.02 -41.05
CA GLU A 9 -13.93 -9.57 -41.16
C GLU A 9 -12.52 -9.19 -41.62
N LEU A 10 -11.52 -10.06 -41.41
CA LEU A 10 -10.14 -9.85 -41.86
C LEU A 10 -10.00 -9.80 -43.39
N SER A 11 -10.90 -10.44 -44.15
CA SER A 11 -10.87 -10.39 -45.62
C SER A 11 -11.02 -8.96 -46.18
N LYS A 12 -11.53 -8.01 -45.38
CA LYS A 12 -11.64 -6.59 -45.78
C LYS A 12 -10.29 -5.88 -45.82
N TYR A 13 -9.30 -6.44 -45.13
CA TYR A 13 -7.96 -5.87 -44.98
C TYR A 13 -6.90 -6.65 -45.78
N GLU A 14 -7.29 -7.74 -46.44
CA GLU A 14 -6.38 -8.65 -47.15
C GLU A 14 -5.80 -8.03 -48.44
N ASP A 15 -6.50 -7.05 -49.03
CA ASP A 15 -6.08 -6.31 -50.23
C ASP A 15 -5.51 -4.92 -49.92
N VAL A 16 -5.33 -4.55 -48.65
CA VAL A 16 -4.74 -3.25 -48.27
C VAL A 16 -3.22 -3.32 -48.42
N ASP A 17 -2.65 -2.35 -49.12
CA ASP A 17 -1.19 -2.23 -49.24
C ASP A 17 -0.60 -1.70 -47.92
N GLU A 18 0.04 -2.59 -47.17
CA GLU A 18 0.66 -2.26 -45.88
C GLU A 18 1.85 -1.30 -46.04
N ASP A 19 2.63 -1.43 -47.12
CA ASP A 19 3.81 -0.61 -47.34
C ASP A 19 3.40 0.84 -47.68
N GLU A 20 2.35 1.03 -48.48
CA GLU A 20 1.79 2.36 -48.76
C GLU A 20 1.21 3.02 -47.49
N LEU A 21 0.47 2.25 -46.70
CA LEU A 21 -0.11 2.74 -45.44
C LEU A 21 0.97 3.21 -44.47
N LEU A 22 2.05 2.41 -44.32
CA LEU A 22 3.18 2.76 -43.46
C LEU A 22 3.96 3.97 -43.98
N ALA A 23 4.11 4.10 -45.29
CA ALA A 23 4.78 5.25 -45.91
C ALA A 23 4.00 6.56 -45.74
N SER A 24 2.68 6.49 -45.54
CA SER A 24 1.84 7.66 -45.30
C SER A 24 1.97 8.25 -43.88
N LEU A 25 2.48 7.46 -42.94
CA LEU A 25 2.69 7.89 -41.55
C LEU A 25 3.93 8.78 -41.44
N SER A 26 3.84 9.76 -40.55
CA SER A 26 5.00 10.56 -40.17
C SER A 26 5.99 9.72 -39.34
N PRO A 27 7.28 10.12 -39.27
CA PRO A 27 8.27 9.40 -38.46
C PRO A 27 7.93 9.39 -36.97
N GLU A 28 7.19 10.38 -36.47
CA GLU A 28 6.73 10.43 -35.08
C GLU A 28 5.61 9.40 -34.83
N GLU A 29 4.66 9.29 -35.76
CA GLU A 29 3.58 8.30 -35.68
C GLU A 29 4.09 6.86 -35.85
N LEU A 30 5.10 6.64 -36.70
CA LEU A 30 5.77 5.34 -36.82
C LEU A 30 6.47 4.95 -35.51
N ALA A 31 7.12 5.89 -34.83
CA ALA A 31 7.76 5.65 -33.54
C ALA A 31 6.73 5.36 -32.43
N GLU A 32 5.57 6.00 -32.46
CA GLU A 32 4.47 5.71 -31.56
C GLU A 32 3.86 4.32 -31.83
N LEU A 33 3.70 3.94 -33.10
CA LEU A 33 3.23 2.62 -33.50
C LEU A 33 4.18 1.51 -33.04
N GLU A 34 5.50 1.67 -33.23
CA GLU A 34 6.51 0.73 -32.74
C GLU A 34 6.41 0.56 -31.21
N LYS A 35 6.20 1.66 -30.49
CA LYS A 35 5.99 1.64 -29.04
C LYS A 35 4.69 0.91 -28.68
N GLU A 36 3.60 1.09 -29.40
CA GLU A 36 2.33 0.43 -29.09
C GLU A 36 2.42 -1.10 -29.29
N LEU A 37 3.12 -1.56 -30.33
CA LEU A 37 3.33 -2.98 -30.61
C LEU A 37 3.99 -3.74 -29.46
N VAL A 38 4.93 -3.10 -28.75
CA VAL A 38 5.61 -3.68 -27.57
C VAL A 38 4.63 -3.94 -26.41
N ASP A 39 3.53 -3.19 -26.30
CA ASP A 39 2.52 -3.41 -25.26
C ASP A 39 1.49 -4.48 -25.65
N ILE A 40 1.11 -4.51 -26.93
CA ILE A 40 0.06 -5.39 -27.44
C ILE A 40 0.55 -6.84 -27.55
N ASP A 41 1.77 -7.05 -28.05
CA ASP A 41 2.39 -8.37 -28.17
C ASP A 41 3.77 -8.41 -27.51
N PRO A 42 3.83 -8.45 -26.16
CA PRO A 42 5.10 -8.56 -25.48
C PRO A 42 5.69 -9.96 -25.70
N ASP A 43 6.99 -10.05 -26.01
CA ASP A 43 7.69 -11.32 -26.29
C ASP A 43 7.43 -12.38 -25.20
N ALA A 44 6.74 -13.45 -25.58
CA ALA A 44 6.35 -14.58 -24.75
C ALA A 44 7.51 -15.22 -23.96
N ASN A 45 8.75 -15.10 -24.43
CA ASN A 45 9.93 -15.67 -23.79
C ASN A 45 10.54 -14.76 -22.70
N VAL A 46 10.15 -13.49 -22.66
CA VAL A 46 10.65 -12.53 -21.67
C VAL A 46 9.83 -12.69 -20.37
N PRO A 47 10.46 -12.82 -19.18
CA PRO A 47 9.74 -12.85 -17.91
C PRO A 47 8.84 -11.61 -17.72
N ILE A 48 7.67 -11.79 -17.10
CA ILE A 48 6.66 -10.74 -16.91
C ILE A 48 7.23 -9.43 -16.31
N GLY A 49 8.16 -9.54 -15.36
CA GLY A 49 8.77 -8.37 -14.70
C GLY A 49 9.74 -7.58 -15.60
N LEU A 50 10.24 -8.18 -16.69
CA LEU A 50 11.07 -7.50 -17.68
C LEU A 50 10.24 -6.93 -18.85
N ARG A 51 8.97 -7.31 -18.97
CA ARG A 51 8.02 -6.69 -19.91
C ARG A 51 7.44 -5.40 -19.35
N GLN A 52 7.45 -5.25 -18.03
CA GLN A 52 6.91 -4.07 -17.37
C GLN A 52 7.78 -2.87 -17.72
N ARG A 53 7.20 -1.87 -18.37
CA ARG A 53 7.88 -0.59 -18.62
C ARG A 53 8.22 0.10 -17.31
N ASP A 54 9.36 0.78 -17.30
CA ASP A 54 9.75 1.65 -16.20
C ASP A 54 8.69 2.75 -16.05
N GLN A 55 7.96 2.67 -14.95
CA GLN A 55 6.70 3.39 -14.74
C GLN A 55 6.88 4.88 -14.43
N THR A 56 8.10 5.41 -14.54
CA THR A 56 8.42 6.71 -13.97
C THR A 56 9.59 7.39 -14.69
N ASP A 57 9.32 8.59 -15.23
CA ASP A 57 10.34 9.56 -15.68
C ASP A 57 11.07 10.23 -14.52
N LYS A 58 10.71 9.93 -13.27
CA LYS A 58 11.36 10.50 -12.10
C LYS A 58 12.74 9.87 -11.94
N THR A 59 13.72 10.71 -11.66
CA THR A 59 15.01 10.23 -11.20
C THR A 59 14.80 9.33 -9.97
N PRO A 60 15.53 8.21 -9.87
CA PRO A 60 15.38 7.31 -8.73
C PRO A 60 15.48 8.14 -7.45
N THR A 61 14.42 8.12 -6.64
CA THR A 61 14.44 8.74 -5.32
C THR A 61 15.60 8.06 -4.60
N GLY A 62 16.68 8.81 -4.35
CA GLY A 62 18.02 8.27 -4.11
C GLY A 62 18.10 7.18 -3.04
N THR A 63 19.27 6.56 -2.92
CA THR A 63 19.47 5.39 -2.05
C THR A 63 18.96 5.61 -0.63
N PHE A 64 18.15 4.68 -0.12
CA PHE A 64 17.67 4.69 1.25
C PHE A 64 18.85 4.63 2.24
N SER A 65 19.03 5.71 3.04
CA SER A 65 20.03 5.75 4.12
C SER A 65 19.36 5.51 5.47
N ARG A 66 19.66 4.35 6.06
CA ARG A 66 19.19 3.99 7.41
C ARG A 66 19.71 4.99 8.46
N GLU A 67 20.94 5.46 8.33
CA GLU A 67 21.55 6.42 9.26
C GLU A 67 20.82 7.77 9.20
N ALA A 68 20.49 8.25 7.99
CA ALA A 68 19.72 9.47 7.82
C ALA A 68 18.32 9.36 8.45
N LEU A 69 17.66 8.20 8.28
CA LEU A 69 16.36 7.94 8.90
C LEU A 69 16.44 7.92 10.43
N MET A 70 17.43 7.21 10.99
CA MET A 70 17.62 7.14 12.44
C MET A 70 17.92 8.52 13.03
N LYS A 71 18.81 9.30 12.39
CA LYS A 71 19.13 10.67 12.79
C LYS A 71 17.91 11.59 12.75
N TYR A 72 17.06 11.45 11.73
CA TYR A 72 15.81 12.19 11.65
C TYR A 72 14.88 11.87 12.82
N TRP A 73 14.71 10.59 13.17
CA TRP A 73 13.88 10.18 14.31
C TRP A 73 14.45 10.61 15.66
N GLU A 74 15.77 10.55 15.85
CA GLU A 74 16.43 11.08 17.04
C GLU A 74 16.20 12.59 17.18
N ASN A 75 16.27 13.33 16.07
CA ASN A 75 16.01 14.76 16.05
C ASN A 75 14.54 15.10 16.32
N GLU A 76 13.59 14.39 15.70
CA GLU A 76 12.16 14.60 15.96
C GLU A 76 11.79 14.25 17.41
N THR A 77 12.32 13.15 17.95
CA THR A 77 12.10 12.76 19.35
C THR A 77 12.66 13.81 20.31
N ARG A 78 13.87 14.32 20.03
CA ARG A 78 14.48 15.40 20.82
C ARG A 78 13.64 16.67 20.77
N LYS A 79 13.17 17.05 19.58
CA LYS A 79 12.31 18.24 19.38
C LYS A 79 11.00 18.12 20.15
N LEU A 80 10.36 16.95 20.16
CA LEU A 80 9.15 16.71 20.96
C LEU A 80 9.43 16.88 22.46
N LEU A 81 10.53 16.31 22.97
CA LEU A 81 10.93 16.45 24.37
C LEU A 81 11.28 17.90 24.74
N GLU A 82 11.99 18.62 23.86
CA GLU A 82 12.31 20.05 24.05
C GLU A 82 11.05 20.91 24.08
N ASN A 83 10.06 20.61 23.24
CA ASN A 83 8.76 21.29 23.25
C ASN A 83 7.97 21.04 24.55
N GLU A 84 8.06 19.84 25.12
CA GLU A 84 7.45 19.51 26.42
C GLU A 84 8.17 20.20 27.59
N ILE A 85 9.50 20.29 27.54
CA ILE A 85 10.32 20.97 28.58
C ILE A 85 10.15 22.49 28.52
N ALA A 86 10.05 23.07 27.33
CA ALA A 86 9.86 24.52 27.14
C ALA A 86 8.42 25.00 27.41
N GLY A 87 7.51 24.11 27.86
CA GLY A 87 6.11 24.48 28.13
C GLY A 87 5.37 25.00 26.89
N GLY A 88 5.85 24.67 25.69
CA GLY A 88 5.36 25.15 24.41
C GLY A 88 4.26 24.27 23.86
N SER A 89 3.20 24.01 24.62
CA SER A 89 1.93 23.64 24.00
C SER A 89 1.42 24.88 23.26
N PRO A 90 1.14 24.86 21.93
CA PRO A 90 0.16 25.80 21.42
C PRO A 90 -1.10 25.54 22.24
N LYS A 91 -1.50 26.50 23.07
CA LYS A 91 -2.75 26.45 23.83
C LYS A 91 -3.89 26.43 22.82
N LEU A 92 -4.25 25.24 22.34
CA LEU A 92 -5.59 25.01 21.84
C LEU A 92 -6.47 25.08 23.08
N THR A 93 -7.19 26.19 23.17
CA THR A 93 -8.12 26.45 24.26
C THR A 93 -9.07 25.24 24.36
N LYS A 94 -9.53 24.90 25.57
CA LYS A 94 -10.41 23.75 25.82
C LYS A 94 -11.69 23.75 24.95
N GLY A 95 -12.03 24.88 24.33
CA GLY A 95 -13.08 25.00 23.32
C GLY A 95 -12.71 24.46 21.93
N GLU A 96 -11.46 24.61 21.48
CA GLU A 96 -10.99 24.22 20.14
C GLU A 96 -10.74 22.70 20.05
N THR A 97 -10.13 22.10 21.07
CA THR A 97 -10.04 20.63 21.13
C THR A 97 -11.43 19.99 21.24
N GLY A 98 -12.35 20.66 21.93
CA GLY A 98 -13.74 20.25 22.03
C GLY A 98 -14.49 20.28 20.70
N CYS A 99 -14.27 21.30 19.85
CA CYS A 99 -14.93 21.39 18.54
C CYS A 99 -14.36 20.36 17.56
N ILE A 100 -13.03 20.17 17.51
CA ILE A 100 -12.38 19.19 16.64
C ILE A 100 -12.84 17.76 16.97
N LEU A 101 -12.89 17.39 18.26
CA LEU A 101 -13.38 16.07 18.67
C LEU A 101 -14.87 15.87 18.36
N LYS A 102 -15.67 16.95 18.36
CA LYS A 102 -17.10 16.90 18.03
C LYS A 102 -17.32 16.77 16.52
N GLU A 103 -16.50 17.43 15.71
CA GLU A 103 -16.47 17.27 14.26
C GLU A 103 -16.02 15.87 13.85
N LEU A 104 -14.89 15.39 14.37
CA LEU A 104 -14.40 14.04 14.08
C LEU A 104 -15.42 12.97 14.47
N LYS A 105 -16.05 13.09 15.65
CA LYS A 105 -17.11 12.19 16.09
C LYS A 105 -18.34 12.21 15.18
N ASN A 106 -18.69 13.38 14.63
CA ASN A 106 -19.82 13.51 13.71
C ASN A 106 -19.48 12.99 12.30
N ALA A 107 -18.25 13.22 11.82
CA ALA A 107 -17.76 12.73 10.54
C ALA A 107 -17.58 11.21 10.51
N LEU A 108 -17.18 10.62 11.64
CA LEU A 108 -17.02 9.17 11.82
C LEU A 108 -18.31 8.46 12.25
N ARG A 109 -19.44 9.17 12.37
CA ARG A 109 -20.72 8.48 12.58
C ARG A 109 -21.00 7.63 11.34
N PRO A 110 -21.20 6.32 11.50
CA PRO A 110 -21.66 5.50 10.39
C PRO A 110 -22.97 6.11 9.90
N MET A 111 -23.05 6.41 8.60
CA MET A 111 -24.30 6.77 7.95
C MET A 111 -25.34 5.73 8.35
N SER A 112 -26.32 6.14 9.15
CA SER A 112 -27.41 5.28 9.58
C SER A 112 -28.02 4.64 8.33
N ALA A 113 -28.10 3.31 8.36
CA ALA A 113 -28.61 2.48 7.28
C ALA A 113 -30.09 2.75 6.94
N GLU A 114 -30.74 3.69 7.63
CA GLU A 114 -32.12 4.11 7.36
C GLU A 114 -32.27 4.87 6.04
N ARG A 115 -31.20 5.50 5.52
CA ARG A 115 -31.24 6.26 4.25
C ARG A 115 -30.83 5.43 3.04
N ARG A 116 -31.20 4.15 3.02
CA ARG A 116 -31.01 3.23 1.88
C ARG A 116 -32.32 2.64 1.37
N ALA A 117 -33.42 3.37 1.48
CA ALA A 117 -34.70 2.92 0.94
C ALA A 117 -34.94 3.34 -0.53
N GLU A 118 -34.17 4.25 -1.11
CA GLU A 118 -34.43 4.73 -2.47
C GLU A 118 -33.13 4.74 -3.29
N GLU A 119 -33.13 3.86 -4.30
CA GLU A 119 -32.26 3.71 -5.47
C GLU A 119 -30.72 3.80 -5.33
N GLY A 120 -30.05 2.74 -5.80
CA GLY A 120 -28.71 2.85 -6.38
C GLY A 120 -27.51 2.78 -5.43
N GLY A 121 -27.55 1.92 -4.41
CA GLY A 121 -26.38 1.65 -3.57
C GLY A 121 -25.17 1.16 -4.37
N SER A 122 -24.26 2.09 -4.71
CA SER A 122 -23.01 1.90 -5.47
C SER A 122 -21.93 1.08 -4.74
N ARG A 123 -22.32 0.18 -3.82
CA ARG A 123 -21.43 -0.83 -3.30
C ARG A 123 -21.65 -2.09 -4.12
N PRO A 124 -20.69 -2.52 -4.97
CA PRO A 124 -20.79 -3.85 -5.54
C PRO A 124 -20.93 -4.83 -4.37
N SER A 125 -21.90 -5.73 -4.44
CA SER A 125 -21.98 -6.85 -3.50
C SER A 125 -20.60 -7.50 -3.50
N THR A 126 -19.91 -7.44 -2.35
CA THR A 126 -18.63 -8.13 -2.21
C THR A 126 -18.87 -9.58 -2.65
N PRO A 127 -18.11 -10.12 -3.60
CA PRO A 127 -18.24 -11.52 -3.97
C PRO A 127 -18.20 -12.32 -2.67
N MET A 128 -19.25 -13.08 -2.37
CA MET A 128 -19.32 -13.87 -1.15
C MET A 128 -18.15 -14.85 -1.17
N ARG A 129 -17.03 -14.46 -0.54
CA ARG A 129 -15.86 -15.32 -0.39
C ARG A 129 -16.22 -16.26 0.75
N SER A 130 -16.88 -17.37 0.42
CA SER A 130 -17.29 -18.39 1.38
C SER A 130 -16.13 -18.78 2.32
N ALA A 131 -14.91 -18.89 1.81
CA ALA A 131 -13.72 -19.19 2.62
C ALA A 131 -13.32 -18.05 3.58
N HIS A 132 -13.45 -16.79 3.17
CA HIS A 132 -13.11 -15.65 4.01
C HIS A 132 -14.11 -15.49 5.15
N ASP A 133 -15.40 -15.63 4.84
CA ASP A 133 -16.47 -15.52 5.83
C ASP A 133 -16.42 -16.68 6.83
N GLN A 134 -16.14 -17.90 6.36
CA GLN A 134 -15.92 -19.06 7.22
C GLN A 134 -14.70 -18.88 8.15
N LEU A 135 -13.60 -18.32 7.64
CA LEU A 135 -12.43 -18.00 8.48
C LEU A 135 -12.78 -16.94 9.53
N MET A 136 -13.47 -15.88 9.14
CA MET A 136 -13.86 -14.80 10.05
C MET A 136 -14.84 -15.28 11.11
N GLU A 137 -15.77 -16.17 10.77
CA GLU A 137 -16.67 -16.83 11.74
C GLU A 137 -15.91 -17.78 12.67
N SER A 138 -14.93 -18.52 12.14
CA SER A 138 -14.05 -19.38 12.95
C SER A 138 -13.21 -18.57 13.95
N ILE A 139 -12.73 -17.39 13.56
CA ILE A 139 -12.00 -16.49 14.44
C ILE A 139 -12.93 -15.92 15.52
N ARG A 140 -14.12 -15.43 15.15
CA ARG A 140 -15.12 -14.91 16.09
C ARG A 140 -15.57 -15.94 17.11
N SER A 141 -15.73 -17.19 16.68
CA SER A 141 -16.15 -18.31 17.54
C SER A 141 -15.01 -18.95 18.33
N SER A 142 -13.75 -18.59 18.03
CA SER A 142 -12.58 -19.15 18.71
C SER A 142 -12.41 -18.64 20.16
N SER A 143 -11.73 -19.41 21.00
CA SER A 143 -11.49 -19.06 22.40
C SER A 143 -10.10 -19.50 22.86
N LEU A 144 -9.44 -18.70 23.70
CA LEU A 144 -8.18 -19.09 24.35
C LEU A 144 -8.31 -20.38 25.19
N ARG A 145 -9.54 -20.78 25.54
CA ARG A 145 -9.83 -22.03 26.25
C ARG A 145 -9.58 -23.29 25.41
N THR A 146 -9.64 -23.21 24.09
CA THR A 146 -9.37 -24.36 23.20
C THR A 146 -7.87 -24.55 22.91
N LEU A 147 -7.03 -23.62 23.36
CA LEU A 147 -5.58 -23.70 23.16
C LEU A 147 -4.90 -24.52 24.26
N ARG A 148 -3.85 -25.24 23.88
CA ARG A 148 -3.01 -25.98 24.83
C ARG A 148 -2.29 -24.99 25.74
N ARG A 149 -2.42 -25.20 27.06
CA ARG A 149 -1.74 -24.37 28.07
C ARG A 149 -0.24 -24.66 28.05
N VAL A 150 0.55 -23.67 27.66
CA VAL A 150 2.02 -23.70 27.77
C VAL A 150 2.40 -22.83 28.98
N ARG A 151 3.24 -23.37 29.87
CA ARG A 151 3.77 -22.61 31.00
C ARG A 151 5.04 -21.89 30.52
N GLU A 152 5.00 -20.58 30.52
CA GLU A 152 6.18 -19.77 30.25
C GLU A 152 7.06 -19.74 31.50
N SER A 153 8.21 -20.42 31.43
CA SER A 153 9.25 -20.33 32.46
C SER A 153 9.88 -18.95 32.38
N ARG A 154 9.42 -18.00 33.20
CA ARG A 154 10.10 -16.71 33.37
C ARG A 154 11.50 -17.01 33.92
N GLY A 155 12.48 -17.06 33.03
CA GLY A 155 13.89 -17.14 33.39
C GLY A 155 14.22 -15.92 34.25
N ILE A 156 14.59 -16.16 35.50
CA ILE A 156 15.04 -15.13 36.42
C ILE A 156 16.37 -14.63 35.84
N MET A 157 16.36 -13.50 35.14
CA MET A 157 17.60 -12.81 34.75
C MET A 157 18.32 -12.43 36.04
N ARG A 158 19.33 -13.22 36.43
CA ARG A 158 20.23 -12.85 37.52
C ARG A 158 20.98 -11.61 37.06
N LYS A 159 20.75 -10.47 37.72
CA LYS A 159 21.56 -9.26 37.55
C LYS A 159 23.02 -9.64 37.78
N THR A 160 23.84 -9.56 36.74
CA THR A 160 25.29 -9.68 36.87
C THR A 160 25.78 -8.52 37.73
N GLN A 161 26.37 -8.87 38.87
CA GLN A 161 27.08 -7.97 39.77
C GLN A 161 28.17 -7.24 38.97
N LEU A 162 28.12 -5.90 38.93
CA LEU A 162 29.23 -5.07 38.48
C LEU A 162 30.40 -5.26 39.45
N PRO A 163 31.63 -5.57 39.00
CA PRO A 163 32.78 -5.60 39.89
C PRO A 163 33.08 -4.18 40.37
N HIS A 164 33.15 -4.04 41.70
CA HIS A 164 33.58 -2.82 42.37
C HIS A 164 34.95 -2.36 41.86
N LEU A 165 35.13 -1.05 41.79
CA LEU A 165 36.39 -0.39 41.49
C LEU A 165 37.38 -0.66 42.63
N GLY A 166 38.42 -1.45 42.35
CA GLY A 166 39.59 -1.58 43.22
C GLY A 166 40.43 -0.31 43.10
N GLY A 167 40.58 0.40 44.21
CA GLY A 167 41.31 1.66 44.29
C GLY A 167 42.79 1.55 43.97
N ILE A 168 43.29 2.55 43.25
CA ILE A 168 44.71 2.83 43.08
C ILE A 168 45.15 3.62 44.32
N ARG A 169 46.02 3.03 45.14
CA ARG A 169 46.78 3.78 46.16
C ARG A 169 47.93 4.53 45.48
N LEU A 170 48.14 5.75 45.99
CA LEU A 170 49.18 6.73 45.64
C LEU A 170 50.58 6.12 45.56
#